data_AF-A0A7W4F4Z9-F1
#
_entry.id   AF-A0A7W4F4Z9-F1
#
_cell.length_a   1.000
_cell.length_b   1.000
_cell.length_c   1.000
_cell.angle_alpha   90.00
_cell.angle_beta   90.00
_cell.angle_gamma   90.00
#
_symmetry.space_group_name_H-M   'P 1'
#
loop_
_entity.id
_entity.type
_entity.pdbx_description
1 polymer ?
#
loop_
_entity_poly.entity_id
_entity_poly.type
_entity_poly.pdbx_seq_one_letter_code
_entity_poly.pdbx_strand_id
1 'polypeptide(L)'
;MQKMTNAVQNYAWGSHDALTQLYGIANPQGLPMAELWMGAHPKSSSRVAGTDGNLRSLRDVIDEDQPKQLGAEVARRFGELPFLFKVLCADQPLSIQVHPSKSAAVAGFAKENAAGIPLDAAERNYKDPNHKPELVFALTPFLAMNGFRELSDIVSLLQPIAGAHHDIAAFLQQPDVSHLSALFASLLAMSGEQKSLALGVLKAALNNQQGETWDTVRFIAGFYPDDSGLFSPLLLNVVKLQPGEAMFLYAETPHAYLKGVALEVMANSDNVLRAGLTPKFIDIPELLANLQFRPQPASGLLTQPQKRGDELFFPIPVEDFAFSLHDLSAAPQALAQDSAAIVFCVEGEALLSKQDQQLVLKPGESCFIGAFESPVSVSGTGRIARVYNLLA
;
A
#
# COMPACT_ATOMS: atom_id res chain seq x y z
N MET A 1 -0.77 -26.89 7.81
CA MET A 1 -1.27 -25.48 7.94
C MET A 1 -0.80 -24.88 9.26
N GLN A 2 -0.42 -23.60 9.33
CA GLN A 2 0.13 -22.97 10.54
C GLN A 2 -0.59 -21.65 10.90
N LYS A 3 -1.29 -21.59 12.03
CA LYS A 3 -1.88 -20.34 12.53
C LYS A 3 -0.78 -19.34 12.86
N MET A 4 -0.96 -18.08 12.44
CA MET A 4 0.05 -17.05 12.61
C MET A 4 -0.25 -16.17 13.83
N THR A 5 0.78 -15.84 14.59
CA THR A 5 0.80 -14.71 15.52
C THR A 5 1.50 -13.54 14.84
N ASN A 6 0.77 -12.47 14.64
CA ASN A 6 1.17 -11.33 13.80
C ASN A 6 1.54 -10.12 14.66
N ALA A 7 2.51 -9.34 14.20
CA ALA A 7 2.94 -8.12 14.88
C ALA A 7 2.04 -6.94 14.51
N VAL A 8 1.68 -6.13 15.50
CA VAL A 8 1.04 -4.83 15.28
C VAL A 8 2.12 -3.76 15.37
N GLN A 9 2.28 -2.96 14.33
CA GLN A 9 3.15 -1.80 14.31
C GLN A 9 2.41 -0.59 14.89
N ASN A 10 2.95 -0.02 15.98
CA ASN A 10 2.32 1.08 16.69
C ASN A 10 2.80 2.47 16.21
N TYR A 11 2.77 2.70 14.90
CA TYR A 11 3.15 4.01 14.35
C TYR A 11 2.14 5.09 14.74
N ALA A 12 2.62 6.32 14.97
CA ALA A 12 1.83 7.42 15.53
C ALA A 12 0.58 7.81 14.73
N TRP A 13 0.54 7.49 13.43
CA TRP A 13 -0.59 7.77 12.54
C TRP A 13 -1.72 6.72 12.60
N GLY A 14 -1.48 5.60 13.30
CA GLY A 14 -2.40 4.47 13.37
C GLY A 14 -3.66 4.77 14.17
N SER A 15 -4.77 4.14 13.78
CA SER A 15 -6.02 4.16 14.55
C SER A 15 -5.86 3.46 15.90
N HIS A 16 -6.50 3.98 16.93
CA HIS A 16 -6.43 3.41 18.28
C HIS A 16 -7.40 2.25 18.51
N ASP A 17 -8.42 2.10 17.66
CA ASP A 17 -9.51 1.15 17.88
C ASP A 17 -9.96 0.39 16.62
N ALA A 18 -9.50 0.73 15.41
CA ALA A 18 -9.94 0.06 14.18
C ALA A 18 -9.77 -1.46 14.23
N LEU A 19 -8.58 -1.96 14.61
CA LEU A 19 -8.34 -3.40 14.76
C LEU A 19 -9.15 -4.04 15.91
N THR A 20 -9.43 -3.27 16.96
CA THR A 20 -10.28 -3.72 18.07
C THR A 20 -11.74 -3.83 17.63
N GLN A 21 -12.26 -2.85 16.91
CA GLN A 21 -13.63 -2.84 16.42
C GLN A 21 -13.87 -3.90 15.35
N LEU A 22 -12.93 -4.06 14.40
CA LEU A 22 -13.08 -5.02 13.30
C LEU A 22 -12.85 -6.47 13.76
N TYR A 23 -11.85 -6.69 14.61
CA TYR A 23 -11.31 -8.03 14.86
C TYR A 23 -11.21 -8.41 16.35
N GLY A 24 -11.63 -7.53 17.26
CA GLY A 24 -11.52 -7.79 18.70
C GLY A 24 -10.08 -7.85 19.21
N ILE A 25 -9.11 -7.31 18.46
CA ILE A 25 -7.71 -7.26 18.88
C ILE A 25 -7.59 -6.36 20.12
N ALA A 26 -7.04 -6.91 21.19
CA ALA A 26 -6.91 -6.20 22.47
C ALA A 26 -5.91 -5.05 22.38
N ASN A 27 -6.32 -3.87 22.85
CA ASN A 27 -5.45 -2.70 22.97
C ASN A 27 -5.58 -2.03 24.35
N PRO A 28 -5.27 -2.73 25.46
CA PRO A 28 -5.53 -2.23 26.80
C PRO A 28 -4.69 -0.99 27.16
N GLN A 29 -3.57 -0.76 26.47
CA GLN A 29 -2.73 0.43 26.64
C GLN A 29 -3.16 1.61 25.76
N GLY A 30 -4.15 1.42 24.86
CA GLY A 30 -4.61 2.47 23.96
C GLY A 30 -3.50 2.99 23.03
N LEU A 31 -2.64 2.10 22.51
CA LEU A 31 -1.60 2.49 21.56
C LEU A 31 -2.21 2.68 20.16
N PRO A 32 -1.67 3.56 19.31
CA PRO A 32 -2.06 3.57 17.90
C PRO A 32 -1.69 2.22 17.27
N MET A 33 -2.59 1.64 16.49
CA MET A 33 -2.40 0.36 15.80
C MET A 33 -2.44 0.62 14.29
N ALA A 34 -1.26 0.83 13.71
CA ALA A 34 -1.13 1.35 12.36
C ALA A 34 -1.18 0.23 11.31
N GLU A 35 -0.41 -0.83 11.54
CA GLU A 35 -0.30 -1.95 10.59
C GLU A 35 -0.28 -3.29 11.34
N LEU A 36 -1.10 -4.26 10.92
CA LEU A 36 -0.97 -5.67 11.32
C LEU A 36 -0.17 -6.42 10.25
N TRP A 37 1.02 -6.90 10.57
CA TRP A 37 1.91 -7.54 9.60
C TRP A 37 1.75 -9.06 9.55
N MET A 38 1.53 -9.57 8.35
CA MET A 38 1.42 -10.99 8.03
C MET A 38 2.48 -11.36 6.99
N GLY A 39 3.55 -12.01 7.43
CA GLY A 39 4.63 -12.42 6.53
C GLY A 39 5.94 -12.70 7.24
N ALA A 40 7.03 -12.69 6.47
CA ALA A 40 8.37 -13.05 6.91
C ALA A 40 9.36 -11.87 6.84
N HIS A 41 8.85 -10.64 7.01
CA HIS A 41 9.66 -9.43 6.92
C HIS A 41 10.75 -9.41 8.03
N PRO A 42 12.02 -9.11 7.71
CA PRO A 42 13.14 -9.29 8.65
C PRO A 42 13.03 -8.41 9.91
N LYS A 43 12.41 -7.22 9.80
CA LYS A 43 12.20 -6.34 10.96
C LYS A 43 11.15 -6.86 11.95
N SER A 44 10.19 -7.65 11.49
CA SER A 44 9.06 -8.10 12.32
C SER A 44 8.32 -9.26 11.64
N SER A 45 8.95 -10.44 11.62
CA SER A 45 8.34 -11.64 11.06
C SER A 45 7.17 -12.09 11.93
N SER A 46 6.07 -12.50 11.28
CA SER A 46 5.03 -13.29 11.95
C SER A 46 5.65 -14.54 12.58
N ARG A 47 4.96 -15.09 13.58
CA ARG A 47 5.40 -16.29 14.30
C ARG A 47 4.39 -17.42 14.15
N VAL A 48 4.89 -18.65 14.15
CA VAL A 48 4.12 -19.89 14.02
C VAL A 48 4.55 -20.88 15.11
N ALA A 49 3.67 -21.82 15.47
CA ALA A 49 4.02 -22.85 16.45
C ALA A 49 5.04 -23.85 15.86
N GLY A 50 6.14 -24.06 16.58
CA GLY A 50 7.12 -25.12 16.32
C GLY A 50 6.61 -26.50 16.77
N THR A 51 7.34 -27.55 16.42
CA THR A 51 7.03 -28.93 16.81
C THR A 51 7.10 -29.16 18.33
N ASP A 52 7.84 -28.31 19.03
CA ASP A 52 7.99 -28.28 20.49
C ASP A 52 6.91 -27.41 21.18
N GLY A 53 5.99 -26.82 20.41
CA GLY A 53 4.95 -25.91 20.89
C GLY A 53 5.40 -24.46 21.09
N ASN A 54 6.69 -24.15 20.94
CA ASN A 54 7.20 -22.78 21.08
C ASN A 54 6.97 -21.98 19.79
N LEU A 55 6.75 -20.67 19.92
CA LEU A 55 6.60 -19.80 18.76
C LEU A 55 7.95 -19.53 18.09
N ARG A 56 8.04 -19.82 16.79
CA ARG A 56 9.20 -19.58 15.92
C ARG A 56 8.90 -18.49 14.90
N SER A 57 9.91 -17.75 14.48
CA SER A 57 9.82 -16.80 13.36
C SER A 57 9.43 -17.56 12.09
N LEU A 58 8.42 -17.07 11.36
CA LEU A 58 8.03 -17.63 10.07
C LEU A 58 9.17 -17.53 9.06
N ARG A 59 9.96 -16.45 9.11
CA ARG A 59 11.17 -16.32 8.28
C ARG A 59 12.13 -17.49 8.50
N ASP A 60 12.42 -17.82 9.75
CA ASP A 60 13.35 -18.91 10.09
C ASP A 60 12.79 -20.27 9.62
N VAL A 61 11.48 -20.48 9.74
CA VAL A 61 10.81 -21.71 9.25
C VAL A 61 10.89 -21.82 7.73
N ILE A 62 10.79 -20.71 7.01
CA ILE A 62 10.94 -20.67 5.55
C ILE A 62 12.41 -20.94 5.16
N ASP A 63 13.36 -20.36 5.88
CA ASP A 63 14.79 -20.46 5.58
C ASP A 63 15.37 -21.86 5.84
N GLU A 64 14.69 -22.70 6.63
CA GLU A 64 15.07 -24.12 6.82
C GLU A 64 14.99 -24.95 5.53
N ASP A 65 13.99 -24.68 4.68
CA ASP A 65 13.79 -25.39 3.39
C ASP A 65 12.93 -24.53 2.45
N GLN A 66 13.56 -23.54 1.82
CA GLN A 66 12.87 -22.57 0.97
C GLN A 66 12.13 -23.23 -0.20
N PRO A 67 12.71 -24.18 -0.98
CA PRO A 67 11.97 -24.82 -2.08
C PRO A 67 10.72 -25.56 -1.60
N LYS A 68 10.78 -26.24 -0.44
CA LYS A 68 9.62 -26.93 0.13
C LYS A 68 8.55 -25.95 0.61
N GLN A 69 8.95 -24.88 1.30
CA GLN A 69 8.05 -23.93 1.93
C GLN A 69 7.43 -22.96 0.93
N LEU A 70 8.24 -22.41 0.02
CA LEU A 70 7.84 -21.37 -0.93
C LEU A 70 7.34 -21.93 -2.25
N GLY A 71 7.72 -23.15 -2.61
CA GLY A 71 7.66 -23.67 -3.98
C GLY A 71 8.97 -23.41 -4.71
N ALA A 72 9.36 -24.33 -5.60
CA ALA A 72 10.68 -24.32 -6.24
C ALA A 72 10.92 -23.04 -7.05
N GLU A 73 9.92 -22.59 -7.82
CA GLU A 73 10.07 -21.40 -8.66
C GLU A 73 10.14 -20.09 -7.86
N VAL A 74 9.35 -19.96 -6.80
CA VAL A 74 9.43 -18.79 -5.90
C VAL A 74 10.77 -18.75 -5.19
N ALA A 75 11.24 -19.89 -4.67
CA ALA A 75 12.56 -19.99 -4.03
C ALA A 75 13.69 -19.62 -5.01
N ARG A 76 13.62 -20.11 -6.26
CA ARG A 76 14.61 -19.81 -7.31
C ARG A 76 14.57 -18.35 -7.75
N ARG A 77 13.38 -17.76 -7.87
CA ARG A 77 13.17 -16.39 -8.38
C ARG A 77 13.49 -15.32 -7.34
N PHE A 78 13.07 -15.52 -6.11
CA PHE A 78 13.09 -14.49 -5.06
C PHE A 78 13.98 -14.82 -3.87
N GLY A 79 14.21 -16.11 -3.55
CA GLY A 79 15.06 -16.51 -2.43
C GLY A 79 14.52 -16.16 -1.03
N GLU A 80 13.26 -15.76 -0.94
CA GLU A 80 12.50 -15.51 0.28
C GLU A 80 11.00 -15.42 -0.04
N LEU A 81 10.12 -15.27 0.98
CA LEU A 81 8.70 -14.98 0.76
C LEU A 81 8.58 -13.61 0.05
N PRO A 82 8.07 -13.53 -1.19
CA PRO A 82 8.23 -12.35 -2.04
C PRO A 82 7.27 -11.19 -1.72
N PHE A 83 6.48 -11.30 -0.65
CA PHE A 83 5.49 -10.30 -0.28
C PHE A 83 5.37 -10.11 1.23
N LEU A 84 4.90 -8.93 1.61
CA LEU A 84 4.36 -8.61 2.91
C LEU A 84 2.87 -8.30 2.77
N PHE A 85 2.05 -8.96 3.59
CA PHE A 85 0.62 -8.73 3.64
C PHE A 85 0.25 -7.99 4.93
N LYS A 86 -0.62 -6.99 4.84
CA LYS A 86 -0.96 -6.14 5.98
C LYS A 86 -2.45 -5.86 6.06
N VAL A 87 -2.90 -5.57 7.28
CA VAL A 87 -4.03 -4.66 7.50
C VAL A 87 -3.45 -3.29 7.84
N LEU A 88 -3.79 -2.26 7.07
CA LEU A 88 -3.39 -0.87 7.30
C LEU A 88 -4.58 -0.08 7.84
N CYS A 89 -4.38 0.64 8.94
CA CYS A 89 -5.42 1.41 9.65
C CYS A 89 -5.03 2.90 9.73
N ALA A 90 -5.24 3.63 8.64
CA ALA A 90 -4.92 5.05 8.54
C ALA A 90 -5.98 5.92 9.22
N ASP A 91 -5.62 6.50 10.37
CA ASP A 91 -6.44 7.51 11.05
C ASP A 91 -5.99 8.95 10.74
N GLN A 92 -4.76 9.07 10.23
CA GLN A 92 -4.17 10.30 9.72
C GLN A 92 -3.71 10.12 8.27
N PRO A 93 -3.70 11.19 7.46
CA PRO A 93 -3.17 11.11 6.11
C PRO A 93 -1.67 10.81 6.12
N LEU A 94 -1.27 9.83 5.32
CA LEU A 94 0.12 9.43 5.16
C LEU A 94 0.81 10.30 4.10
N SER A 95 2.15 10.26 4.09
CA SER A 95 2.94 10.99 3.10
C SER A 95 2.64 10.53 1.68
N ILE A 96 2.78 11.44 0.72
CA ILE A 96 2.72 11.10 -0.71
C ILE A 96 4.00 10.35 -1.06
N GLN A 97 3.87 9.23 -1.75
CA GLN A 97 4.95 8.32 -2.07
C GLN A 97 5.01 8.05 -3.57
N VAL A 98 6.23 7.80 -4.04
CA VAL A 98 6.53 7.26 -5.36
C VAL A 98 7.49 6.10 -5.17
N HIS A 99 7.20 4.97 -5.80
CA HIS A 99 8.09 3.83 -5.81
C HIS A 99 8.86 3.79 -7.12
N PRO A 100 10.20 3.73 -7.10
CA PRO A 100 11.00 3.66 -8.31
C PRO A 100 10.71 2.35 -9.08
N SER A 101 10.96 2.36 -10.39
CA SER A 101 11.00 1.12 -11.18
C SER A 101 12.12 0.20 -10.70
N LYS A 102 12.04 -1.11 -11.00
CA LYS A 102 13.05 -2.08 -10.55
C LYS A 102 14.46 -1.73 -11.02
N SER A 103 14.60 -1.28 -12.26
CA SER A 103 15.89 -0.82 -12.80
C SER A 103 16.44 0.39 -12.06
N ALA A 104 15.57 1.36 -11.74
CA ALA A 104 15.97 2.55 -10.98
C ALA A 104 16.33 2.19 -9.53
N ALA A 105 15.58 1.29 -8.88
CA ALA A 105 15.89 0.79 -7.54
C ALA A 105 17.27 0.13 -7.46
N VAL A 106 17.60 -0.76 -8.41
CA VAL A 106 18.92 -1.40 -8.49
C VAL A 106 20.03 -0.35 -8.65
N ALA A 107 19.86 0.59 -9.57
CA ALA A 107 20.85 1.63 -9.84
C ALA A 107 21.03 2.59 -8.66
N GLY A 108 19.92 3.06 -8.06
CA GLY A 108 19.89 3.96 -6.92
C GLY A 108 20.50 3.33 -5.68
N PHE A 109 20.13 2.08 -5.37
CA PHE A 109 20.71 1.33 -4.24
C PHE A 109 22.23 1.18 -4.37
N ALA A 110 22.72 0.81 -5.56
CA ALA A 110 24.15 0.70 -5.83
C ALA A 110 24.88 2.06 -5.71
N LYS A 111 24.29 3.13 -6.25
CA LYS A 111 24.82 4.50 -6.18
C LYS A 111 24.95 4.99 -4.73
N GLU A 112 23.91 4.84 -3.92
CA GLU A 112 23.94 5.26 -2.51
C GLU A 112 24.90 4.41 -1.66
N ASN A 113 25.02 3.11 -1.93
CA ASN A 113 26.02 2.24 -1.30
C ASN A 113 27.46 2.64 -1.65
N ALA A 114 27.73 2.93 -2.93
CA ALA A 114 29.05 3.38 -3.37
C ALA A 114 29.44 4.73 -2.75
N ALA A 115 28.45 5.59 -2.46
CA ALA A 115 28.63 6.84 -1.73
C ALA A 115 28.76 6.67 -0.20
N GLY A 116 28.55 5.45 0.32
CA GLY A 116 28.64 5.16 1.76
C GLY A 116 27.52 5.76 2.61
N ILE A 117 26.36 6.07 2.02
CA ILE A 117 25.22 6.64 2.73
C ILE A 117 24.61 5.58 3.67
N PRO A 118 24.55 5.81 5.00
CA PRO A 118 23.94 4.87 5.94
C PRO A 118 22.47 4.56 5.61
N LEU A 119 22.01 3.32 5.87
CA LEU A 119 20.64 2.90 5.56
C LEU A 119 19.54 3.67 6.32
N ASP A 120 19.91 4.29 7.44
CA ASP A 120 19.06 5.08 8.32
C ASP A 120 19.22 6.60 8.13
N ALA A 121 20.09 7.04 7.22
CA ALA A 121 20.28 8.47 6.91
C ALA A 121 19.01 9.09 6.30
N ALA A 122 18.82 10.39 6.50
CA ALA A 122 17.61 11.11 6.06
C ALA A 122 17.52 11.21 4.53
N GLU A 123 18.68 11.30 3.88
CA GLU A 123 18.88 11.36 2.43
C GLU A 123 18.92 9.98 1.75
N ARG A 124 18.83 8.88 2.51
CA ARG A 124 18.82 7.51 1.95
C ARG A 124 17.46 7.20 1.33
N ASN A 125 17.38 7.22 0.00
CA ASN A 125 16.16 6.93 -0.73
C ASN A 125 15.98 5.44 -1.02
N TYR A 126 17.08 4.71 -1.23
CA TYR A 126 17.09 3.32 -1.67
C TYR A 126 17.64 2.40 -0.57
N LYS A 127 16.80 1.54 0.00
CA LYS A 127 17.14 0.62 1.08
C LYS A 127 17.35 -0.82 0.61
N ASP A 128 16.95 -1.11 -0.61
CA ASP A 128 17.09 -2.40 -1.26
C ASP A 128 17.10 -2.24 -2.79
N PRO A 129 17.58 -3.25 -3.55
CA PRO A 129 17.61 -3.20 -5.01
C PRO A 129 16.29 -3.70 -5.64
N ASN A 130 15.13 -3.53 -5.01
CA ASN A 130 13.86 -4.04 -5.51
C ASN A 130 12.83 -2.92 -5.76
N HIS A 131 11.86 -3.21 -6.63
CA HIS A 131 10.67 -2.36 -6.78
C HIS A 131 9.67 -2.63 -5.64
N LYS A 132 8.65 -1.77 -5.55
CA LYS A 132 7.58 -1.89 -4.56
C LYS A 132 6.20 -1.78 -5.21
N PRO A 133 5.77 -2.79 -5.99
CA PRO A 133 4.38 -2.88 -6.42
C PRO A 133 3.48 -3.12 -5.21
N GLU A 134 2.33 -2.48 -5.19
CA GLU A 134 1.37 -2.58 -4.08
C GLU A 134 -0.05 -2.75 -4.62
N LEU A 135 -0.83 -3.59 -3.95
CA LEU A 135 -2.28 -3.66 -4.10
C LEU A 135 -2.90 -3.24 -2.78
N VAL A 136 -3.81 -2.26 -2.83
CA VAL A 136 -4.65 -1.90 -1.69
C VAL A 136 -6.08 -2.37 -1.96
N PHE A 137 -6.69 -3.03 -0.98
CA PHE A 137 -8.06 -3.53 -1.01
C PHE A 137 -8.82 -2.99 0.20
N ALA A 138 -9.92 -2.28 -0.03
CA ALA A 138 -10.65 -1.60 1.04
C ALA A 138 -11.45 -2.57 1.92
N LEU A 139 -11.24 -2.48 3.24
CA LEU A 139 -12.03 -3.18 4.26
C LEU A 139 -13.15 -2.28 4.81
N THR A 140 -12.85 -0.99 4.95
CA THR A 140 -13.81 0.08 5.22
C THR A 140 -13.71 1.12 4.10
N PRO A 141 -14.62 2.12 3.99
CA PRO A 141 -14.42 3.20 3.01
C PRO A 141 -13.03 3.82 3.15
N PHE A 142 -12.24 3.74 2.08
CA PHE A 142 -10.82 4.05 2.11
C PHE A 142 -10.50 5.20 1.15
N LEU A 143 -10.07 6.32 1.73
CA LEU A 143 -9.71 7.54 0.99
C LEU A 143 -8.22 7.50 0.63
N ALA A 144 -7.91 7.73 -0.64
CA ALA A 144 -6.56 7.74 -1.17
C ALA A 144 -6.38 8.79 -2.29
N MET A 145 -5.13 9.07 -2.62
CA MET A 145 -4.74 9.69 -3.90
C MET A 145 -3.97 8.67 -4.75
N ASN A 146 -4.19 8.63 -6.06
CA ASN A 146 -3.40 7.78 -6.96
C ASN A 146 -3.30 8.34 -8.39
N GLY A 147 -2.08 8.66 -8.81
CA GLY A 147 -1.74 9.08 -10.15
C GLY A 147 -2.33 10.44 -10.54
N PHE A 148 -1.81 11.01 -11.62
CA PHE A 148 -2.25 12.32 -12.10
C PHE A 148 -3.65 12.24 -12.72
N ARG A 149 -4.47 13.26 -12.45
CA ARG A 149 -5.76 13.47 -13.12
C ARG A 149 -5.55 13.76 -14.60
N GLU A 150 -6.64 13.68 -15.38
CA GLU A 150 -6.66 14.21 -16.74
C GLU A 150 -6.33 15.71 -16.73
N LEU A 151 -5.58 16.18 -17.73
CA LEU A 151 -5.08 17.56 -17.76
C LEU A 151 -6.21 18.59 -17.71
N SER A 152 -7.36 18.31 -18.35
CA SER A 152 -8.56 19.15 -18.30
C SER A 152 -9.15 19.28 -16.89
N ASP A 153 -9.07 18.22 -16.10
CA ASP A 153 -9.54 18.23 -14.71
C ASP A 153 -8.58 19.05 -13.84
N ILE A 154 -7.27 18.88 -14.04
CA ILE A 154 -6.26 19.69 -13.36
C ILE A 154 -6.48 21.17 -13.70
N VAL A 155 -6.69 21.53 -14.97
CA VAL A 155 -7.00 22.90 -15.38
C VAL A 155 -8.20 23.44 -14.59
N SER A 156 -9.31 22.70 -14.58
CA SER A 156 -10.54 23.12 -13.89
C SER A 156 -10.33 23.34 -12.39
N LEU A 157 -9.54 22.48 -11.74
CA LEU A 157 -9.23 22.55 -10.31
C LEU A 157 -8.21 23.64 -9.95
N LEU A 158 -7.34 24.01 -10.88
CA LEU A 158 -6.34 25.06 -10.68
C LEU A 158 -6.86 26.48 -10.97
N GLN A 159 -7.94 26.64 -11.75
CA GLN A 159 -8.54 27.95 -12.05
C GLN A 159 -8.78 28.82 -10.80
N PRO A 160 -9.38 28.33 -9.71
CA PRO A 160 -9.65 29.14 -8.51
C PRO A 160 -8.39 29.63 -7.79
N ILE A 161 -7.23 29.04 -8.07
CA ILE A 161 -5.95 29.33 -7.43
C ILE A 161 -4.88 29.75 -8.45
N ALA A 162 -5.26 30.25 -9.63
CA ALA A 162 -4.34 30.64 -10.69
C ALA A 162 -3.23 31.61 -10.24
N GLY A 163 -3.54 32.47 -9.27
CA GLY A 163 -2.60 33.44 -8.68
C GLY A 163 -1.71 32.90 -7.55
N ALA A 164 -1.82 31.62 -7.19
CA ALA A 164 -1.03 31.05 -6.10
C ALA A 164 0.46 30.87 -6.46
N HIS A 165 0.76 30.60 -7.74
CA HIS A 165 2.13 30.39 -8.22
C HIS A 165 2.23 30.63 -9.74
N HIS A 166 3.37 31.13 -10.23
CA HIS A 166 3.53 31.43 -11.66
C HIS A 166 3.44 30.17 -12.55
N ASP A 167 3.94 29.02 -12.10
CA ASP A 167 3.80 27.76 -12.85
C ASP A 167 2.36 27.23 -12.89
N ILE A 168 1.49 27.63 -11.95
CA ILE A 168 0.05 27.32 -12.07
C ILE A 168 -0.51 28.10 -13.26
N ALA A 169 -0.20 29.39 -13.35
CA ALA A 169 -0.62 30.20 -14.49
C ALA A 169 -0.03 29.70 -15.81
N ALA A 170 1.23 29.25 -15.83
CA ALA A 170 1.88 28.68 -17.01
C ALA A 170 1.18 27.38 -17.46
N PHE A 171 0.89 26.46 -16.54
CA PHE A 171 0.13 25.24 -16.84
C PHE A 171 -1.28 25.55 -17.37
N LEU A 172 -1.98 26.55 -16.80
CA LEU A 172 -3.31 26.95 -17.29
C LEU A 172 -3.27 27.52 -18.72
N GLN A 173 -2.16 28.15 -19.13
CA GLN A 173 -1.98 28.62 -20.51
C GLN A 173 -1.64 27.48 -21.47
N GLN A 174 -0.85 26.51 -21.02
CA GLN A 174 -0.42 25.37 -21.83
C GLN A 174 -0.48 24.07 -21.00
N PRO A 175 -1.66 23.41 -20.92
CA PRO A 175 -1.86 22.23 -20.09
C PRO A 175 -1.31 20.99 -20.79
N ASP A 176 0.01 20.81 -20.71
CA ASP A 176 0.72 19.63 -21.18
C ASP A 176 1.55 18.96 -20.07
N VAL A 177 2.11 17.80 -20.38
CA VAL A 177 2.91 17.00 -19.45
C VAL A 177 4.18 17.73 -18.99
N SER A 178 4.79 18.53 -19.85
CA SER A 178 6.00 19.28 -19.51
C SER A 178 5.71 20.35 -18.45
N HIS A 179 4.63 21.10 -18.63
CA HIS A 179 4.20 22.11 -17.67
C HIS A 179 3.67 21.49 -16.36
N LEU A 180 3.04 20.32 -16.43
CA LEU A 180 2.66 19.57 -15.22
C LEU A 180 3.89 19.16 -14.41
N SER A 181 4.95 18.67 -15.07
CA SER A 181 6.21 18.32 -14.42
C SER A 181 6.88 19.52 -13.77
N ALA A 182 6.94 20.66 -14.48
CA ALA A 182 7.49 21.90 -13.94
C ALA A 182 6.69 22.40 -12.74
N LEU A 183 5.35 22.42 -12.86
CA LEU A 183 4.45 22.80 -11.78
C LEU A 183 4.65 21.94 -10.53
N PHE A 184 4.69 20.61 -10.70
CA PHE A 184 4.87 19.67 -9.60
C PHE A 184 6.19 19.90 -8.86
N ALA A 185 7.29 20.08 -9.61
CA ALA A 185 8.61 20.38 -9.06
C ALA A 185 8.61 21.70 -8.26
N SER A 186 8.06 22.76 -8.85
CA SER A 186 8.03 24.09 -8.23
C SER A 186 7.20 24.12 -6.97
N LEU A 187 6.05 23.43 -6.93
CA LEU A 187 5.24 23.35 -5.71
C LEU A 187 6.01 22.70 -4.56
N LEU A 188 6.74 21.61 -4.82
CA LEU A 188 7.57 20.94 -3.82
C LEU A 188 8.75 21.80 -3.36
N ALA A 189 9.32 22.60 -4.26
CA ALA A 189 10.47 23.45 -3.99
C ALA A 189 10.13 24.77 -3.28
N MET A 190 8.83 25.12 -3.15
CA MET A 190 8.42 26.37 -2.52
C MET A 190 8.97 26.51 -1.11
N SER A 191 9.46 27.70 -0.79
CA SER A 191 9.95 28.05 0.55
C SER A 191 9.61 29.51 0.89
N GLY A 192 9.75 29.87 2.17
CA GLY A 192 9.57 31.25 2.65
C GLY A 192 8.24 31.90 2.21
N GLU A 193 8.33 33.16 1.79
CA GLU A 193 7.18 33.99 1.40
C GLU A 193 6.39 33.42 0.23
N GLN A 194 7.08 32.82 -0.76
CA GLN A 194 6.44 32.17 -1.91
C GLN A 194 5.49 31.05 -1.46
N LYS A 195 5.95 30.20 -0.54
CA LYS A 195 5.14 29.13 0.04
C LYS A 195 3.96 29.67 0.85
N SER A 196 4.21 30.67 1.70
CA SER A 196 3.17 31.31 2.51
C SER A 196 2.08 31.97 1.65
N LEU A 197 2.46 32.65 0.56
CA LEU A 197 1.54 33.24 -0.40
C LEU A 197 0.69 32.17 -1.08
N ALA A 198 1.32 31.14 -1.64
CA ALA A 198 0.62 30.06 -2.34
C ALA A 198 -0.40 29.38 -1.41
N LEU A 199 0.02 29.02 -0.20
CA LEU A 199 -0.86 28.42 0.80
C LEU A 199 -1.97 29.37 1.25
N GLY A 200 -1.71 30.68 1.33
CA GLY A 200 -2.71 31.70 1.62
C GLY A 200 -3.81 31.74 0.56
N VAL A 201 -3.44 31.72 -0.72
CA VAL A 201 -4.40 31.66 -1.85
C VAL A 201 -5.19 30.35 -1.81
N LEU A 202 -4.53 29.21 -1.57
CA LEU A 202 -5.21 27.92 -1.45
C LEU A 202 -6.22 27.93 -0.30
N LYS A 203 -5.82 28.38 0.90
CA LYS A 203 -6.71 28.49 2.08
C LYS A 203 -7.89 29.42 1.82
N ALA A 204 -7.69 30.53 1.09
CA ALA A 204 -8.79 31.40 0.68
C ALA A 204 -9.76 30.72 -0.30
N ALA A 205 -9.25 29.91 -1.23
CA ALA A 205 -10.09 29.11 -2.12
C ALA A 205 -10.91 28.06 -1.36
N LEU A 206 -10.36 27.44 -0.31
CA LEU A 206 -11.09 26.47 0.53
C LEU A 206 -12.33 27.05 1.21
N ASN A 207 -12.41 28.36 1.42
CA ASN A 207 -13.60 29.00 1.98
C ASN A 207 -14.74 29.13 0.97
N ASN A 208 -14.42 29.13 -0.33
CA ASN A 208 -15.37 29.40 -1.41
C ASN A 208 -15.69 28.15 -2.25
N GLN A 209 -14.83 27.14 -2.22
CA GLN A 209 -14.97 25.89 -2.97
C GLN A 209 -15.57 24.79 -2.10
N GLN A 210 -16.59 24.09 -2.59
CA GLN A 210 -17.32 23.04 -1.87
C GLN A 210 -17.16 21.68 -2.56
N GLY A 211 -17.35 20.60 -1.81
CA GLY A 211 -17.27 19.23 -2.33
C GLY A 211 -15.84 18.75 -2.59
N GLU A 212 -15.75 17.54 -3.13
CA GLU A 212 -14.48 16.99 -3.59
C GLU A 212 -13.97 17.76 -4.82
N THR A 213 -12.67 18.00 -4.97
CA THR A 213 -11.56 17.50 -4.15
C THR A 213 -11.19 18.40 -2.95
N TRP A 214 -11.87 19.53 -2.76
CA TRP A 214 -11.54 20.55 -1.77
C TRP A 214 -11.78 20.09 -0.33
N ASP A 215 -12.76 19.22 -0.11
CA ASP A 215 -12.97 18.54 1.17
C ASP A 215 -11.76 17.70 1.59
N THR A 216 -11.15 16.99 0.64
CA THR A 216 -9.90 16.27 0.88
C THR A 216 -8.75 17.22 1.23
N VAL A 217 -8.62 18.37 0.56
CA VAL A 217 -7.61 19.39 0.93
C VAL A 217 -7.85 19.90 2.35
N ARG A 218 -9.10 20.21 2.72
CA ARG A 218 -9.47 20.63 4.08
C ARG A 218 -9.10 19.57 5.12
N PHE A 219 -9.39 18.30 4.84
CA PHE A 219 -9.03 17.19 5.71
C PHE A 219 -7.52 17.09 5.92
N ILE A 220 -6.73 17.11 4.85
CA ILE A 220 -5.26 17.02 4.91
C ILE A 220 -4.67 18.24 5.64
N ALA A 221 -5.20 19.45 5.44
CA ALA A 221 -4.74 20.68 6.08
C ALA A 221 -4.87 20.64 7.62
N GLY A 222 -5.76 19.80 8.17
CA GLY A 222 -5.84 19.57 9.61
C GLY A 222 -4.60 18.91 10.21
N PHE A 223 -3.81 18.19 9.39
CA PHE A 223 -2.59 17.48 9.80
C PHE A 223 -1.32 18.12 9.24
N TYR A 224 -1.40 18.67 8.02
CA TYR A 224 -0.29 19.25 7.29
C TYR A 224 -0.59 20.70 6.86
N PRO A 225 -0.84 21.63 7.80
CA PRO A 225 -1.36 22.98 7.48
C PRO A 225 -0.39 23.86 6.67
N ASP A 226 0.89 23.52 6.70
CA ASP A 226 1.98 24.28 6.09
C ASP A 226 2.75 23.46 5.05
N ASP A 227 2.18 22.37 4.53
CA ASP A 227 2.83 21.49 3.56
C ASP A 227 2.44 21.84 2.12
N SER A 228 3.39 21.83 1.19
CA SER A 228 3.12 22.06 -0.24
C SER A 228 2.30 20.93 -0.88
N GLY A 229 2.27 19.76 -0.25
CA GLY A 229 1.42 18.64 -0.63
C GLY A 229 -0.08 18.95 -0.53
N LEU A 230 -0.50 20.06 0.09
CA LEU A 230 -1.90 20.49 0.07
C LEU A 230 -2.43 20.80 -1.35
N PHE A 231 -1.55 21.05 -2.31
CA PHE A 231 -1.93 21.20 -3.72
C PHE A 231 -2.12 19.87 -4.44
N SER A 232 -1.63 18.75 -3.89
CA SER A 232 -1.64 17.46 -4.59
C SER A 232 -3.03 16.92 -4.91
N PRO A 233 -4.11 17.11 -4.12
CA PRO A 233 -5.44 16.65 -4.51
C PRO A 233 -5.98 17.31 -5.79
N LEU A 234 -5.44 18.48 -6.15
CA LEU A 234 -5.76 19.20 -7.38
C LEU A 234 -5.03 18.62 -8.61
N LEU A 235 -3.92 17.91 -8.39
CA LEU A 235 -3.10 17.29 -9.43
C LEU A 235 -3.35 15.78 -9.55
N LEU A 236 -3.64 15.12 -8.43
CA LEU A 236 -3.77 13.68 -8.30
C LEU A 236 -5.23 13.28 -8.13
N ASN A 237 -5.60 12.11 -8.65
CA ASN A 237 -6.96 11.59 -8.47
C ASN A 237 -7.19 11.28 -6.99
N VAL A 238 -8.19 11.94 -6.39
CA VAL A 238 -8.74 11.53 -5.09
C VAL A 238 -9.76 10.42 -5.32
N VAL A 239 -9.54 9.29 -4.67
CA VAL A 239 -10.35 8.07 -4.81
C VAL A 239 -10.87 7.66 -3.45
N LYS A 240 -12.15 7.31 -3.39
CA LYS A 240 -12.79 6.73 -2.21
C LYS A 240 -13.25 5.32 -2.52
N LEU A 241 -12.40 4.35 -2.23
CA LEU A 241 -12.71 2.93 -2.39
C LEU A 241 -13.83 2.54 -1.42
N GLN A 242 -14.84 1.85 -1.94
CA GLN A 242 -15.82 1.15 -1.13
C GLN A 242 -15.26 -0.20 -0.65
N PRO A 243 -15.74 -0.74 0.49
CA PRO A 243 -15.36 -2.08 0.93
C PRO A 243 -15.53 -3.10 -0.19
N GLY A 244 -14.47 -3.87 -0.51
CA GLY A 244 -14.47 -4.79 -1.65
C GLY A 244 -13.78 -4.28 -2.91
N GLU A 245 -13.55 -2.97 -3.04
CA GLU A 245 -12.81 -2.40 -4.16
C GLU A 245 -11.30 -2.42 -3.90
N ALA A 246 -10.53 -2.56 -4.98
CA ALA A 246 -9.09 -2.57 -4.93
C ALA A 246 -8.47 -1.64 -5.98
N MET A 247 -7.24 -1.22 -5.70
CA MET A 247 -6.43 -0.38 -6.58
C MET A 247 -4.99 -0.87 -6.54
N PHE A 248 -4.35 -0.90 -7.70
CA PHE A 248 -2.93 -1.22 -7.82
C PHE A 248 -2.12 0.07 -7.93
N LEU A 249 -1.02 0.13 -7.20
CA LEU A 249 -0.08 1.25 -7.20
C LEU A 249 1.09 0.90 -8.11
N TYR A 250 1.09 1.53 -9.29
CA TYR A 250 2.16 1.35 -10.26
C TYR A 250 3.44 2.05 -9.77
N ALA A 251 4.59 1.49 -10.15
CA ALA A 251 5.85 2.19 -10.03
C ALA A 251 5.78 3.55 -10.75
N GLU A 252 6.58 4.48 -10.27
CA GLU A 252 6.76 5.82 -10.84
C GLU A 252 5.48 6.68 -10.80
N THR A 253 4.49 6.28 -9.99
CA THR A 253 3.18 6.95 -9.87
C THR A 253 2.99 7.48 -8.45
N PRO A 254 2.70 8.78 -8.26
CA PRO A 254 2.49 9.36 -6.94
C PRO A 254 1.15 8.93 -6.35
N HIS A 255 1.16 8.51 -5.10
CA HIS A 255 -0.03 8.08 -4.37
C HIS A 255 0.09 8.36 -2.87
N ALA A 256 -1.05 8.37 -2.17
CA ALA A 256 -1.09 8.52 -0.72
C ALA A 256 -2.34 7.85 -0.14
N TYR A 257 -2.21 7.21 1.01
CA TYR A 257 -3.36 6.75 1.80
C TYR A 257 -3.76 7.84 2.78
N LEU A 258 -5.03 8.21 2.80
CA LEU A 258 -5.50 9.36 3.54
C LEU A 258 -6.32 8.98 4.77
N LYS A 259 -7.22 8.00 4.64
CA LYS A 259 -8.09 7.57 5.76
C LYS A 259 -8.74 6.22 5.49
N GLY A 260 -8.87 5.39 6.52
CA GLY A 260 -9.67 4.17 6.50
C GLY A 260 -8.84 2.92 6.79
N VAL A 261 -9.47 1.76 6.59
CA VAL A 261 -8.84 0.45 6.80
C VAL A 261 -8.80 -0.32 5.49
N ALA A 262 -7.63 -0.86 5.17
CA ALA A 262 -7.43 -1.64 3.96
C ALA A 262 -6.53 -2.85 4.22
N LEU A 263 -6.70 -3.88 3.40
CA LEU A 263 -5.66 -4.85 3.16
C LEU A 263 -4.64 -4.26 2.20
N GLU A 264 -3.36 -4.45 2.48
CA GLU A 264 -2.26 -4.06 1.59
C GLU A 264 -1.38 -5.28 1.32
N VAL A 265 -1.12 -5.57 0.04
CA VAL A 265 -0.11 -6.53 -0.39
C VAL A 265 0.99 -5.77 -1.11
N MET A 266 2.22 -5.95 -0.67
CA MET A 266 3.37 -5.29 -1.27
C MET A 266 4.53 -6.26 -1.45
N ALA A 267 5.38 -6.02 -2.45
CA ALA A 267 6.68 -6.70 -2.51
C ALA A 267 7.57 -6.26 -1.34
N ASN A 268 8.57 -7.06 -0.99
CA ASN A 268 9.56 -6.68 0.02
C ASN A 268 10.47 -5.59 -0.52
N SER A 269 10.11 -4.33 -0.24
CA SER A 269 10.95 -3.16 -0.47
C SER A 269 10.58 -2.03 0.49
N ASP A 270 11.59 -1.30 0.92
CA ASP A 270 11.47 -0.08 1.72
C ASP A 270 11.84 1.18 0.90
N ASN A 271 11.95 1.07 -0.43
CA ASN A 271 12.23 2.18 -1.33
C ASN A 271 11.04 3.13 -1.44
N VAL A 272 11.20 4.35 -0.93
CA VAL A 272 10.13 5.37 -0.89
C VAL A 272 10.72 6.74 -1.20
N LEU A 273 10.39 7.28 -2.37
CA LEU A 273 10.62 8.67 -2.70
C LEU A 273 9.39 9.46 -2.25
N ARG A 274 9.56 10.43 -1.34
CA ARG A 274 8.44 11.23 -0.84
C ARG A 274 8.14 12.38 -1.78
N ALA A 275 6.86 12.73 -1.88
CA ALA A 275 6.40 13.78 -2.78
C ALA A 275 5.42 14.77 -2.10
N GLY A 276 5.59 15.00 -0.80
CA GLY A 276 4.78 15.91 0.01
C GLY A 276 4.07 15.21 1.17
N LEU A 277 3.34 16.00 1.97
CA LEU A 277 2.67 15.57 3.20
C LEU A 277 3.66 14.90 4.17
N THR A 278 4.80 15.56 4.37
CA THR A 278 5.88 15.01 5.17
C THR A 278 6.79 16.10 5.72
N PRO A 279 7.25 15.98 6.99
CA PRO A 279 8.29 16.86 7.52
C PRO A 279 9.70 16.40 7.09
N LYS A 280 9.83 15.25 6.42
CA LYS A 280 11.11 14.65 6.05
C LYS A 280 11.69 15.33 4.80
N PHE A 281 13.00 15.19 4.64
CA PHE A 281 13.71 15.60 3.43
C PHE A 281 13.09 14.96 2.17
N ILE A 282 13.05 15.73 1.08
CA ILE A 282 12.60 15.32 -0.24
C ILE A 282 13.73 15.63 -1.22
N ASP A 283 14.29 14.60 -1.84
CA ASP A 283 15.20 14.73 -2.97
C ASP A 283 14.38 14.98 -4.24
N ILE A 284 14.08 16.25 -4.54
CA ILE A 284 13.23 16.63 -5.68
C ILE A 284 13.83 16.14 -7.01
N PRO A 285 15.14 16.32 -7.31
CA PRO A 285 15.73 15.78 -8.53
C PRO A 285 15.58 14.26 -8.67
N GLU A 286 15.86 13.48 -7.63
CA GLU A 286 15.72 12.03 -7.65
C GLU A 286 14.25 11.60 -7.79
N LEU A 287 13.33 12.29 -7.12
CA LEU A 287 11.88 12.09 -7.25
C LEU A 287 11.41 12.28 -8.70
N LEU A 288 11.78 13.40 -9.33
CA LEU A 288 11.35 13.72 -10.69
C LEU A 288 11.94 12.73 -11.72
N ALA A 289 13.15 12.22 -11.48
CA ALA A 289 13.76 11.19 -12.32
C ALA A 289 13.01 9.84 -12.27
N ASN A 290 12.20 9.62 -11.23
CA ASN A 290 11.44 8.40 -10.98
C ASN A 290 9.93 8.62 -11.08
N LEU A 291 9.48 9.71 -11.71
CA LEU A 291 8.06 10.01 -11.91
C LEU A 291 7.66 9.86 -13.38
N GLN A 292 6.54 9.19 -13.60
CA GLN A 292 5.85 9.18 -14.88
C GLN A 292 4.67 10.14 -14.81
N PHE A 293 4.79 11.29 -15.46
CA PHE A 293 3.71 12.26 -15.60
C PHE A 293 2.70 11.78 -16.65
N ARG A 294 1.93 10.74 -16.29
CA ARG A 294 0.91 10.12 -17.13
C ARG A 294 -0.48 10.41 -16.55
N PRO A 295 -1.21 11.40 -17.09
CA PRO A 295 -2.62 11.61 -16.78
C PRO A 295 -3.43 10.35 -17.06
N GLN A 296 -4.32 9.99 -16.15
CA GLN A 296 -5.25 8.87 -16.35
C GLN A 296 -6.65 9.19 -15.81
N PRO A 297 -7.71 8.69 -16.48
CA PRO A 297 -9.07 8.86 -16.01
C PRO A 297 -9.31 8.07 -14.73
N ALA A 298 -10.16 8.60 -13.85
CA ALA A 298 -10.50 7.95 -12.58
C ALA A 298 -11.11 6.54 -12.75
N SER A 299 -11.78 6.28 -13.87
CA SER A 299 -12.37 4.97 -14.19
C SER A 299 -11.32 3.86 -14.38
N GLY A 300 -10.06 4.21 -14.67
CA GLY A 300 -8.97 3.26 -14.84
C GLY A 300 -8.21 2.92 -13.56
N LEU A 301 -8.56 3.52 -12.43
CA LEU A 301 -7.81 3.36 -11.16
C LEU A 301 -8.13 2.06 -10.44
N LEU A 302 -9.37 1.58 -10.55
CA LEU A 302 -9.80 0.37 -9.85
C LEU A 302 -9.32 -0.88 -10.57
N THR A 303 -8.76 -1.82 -9.82
CA THR A 303 -8.42 -3.15 -10.33
C THR A 303 -9.70 -3.94 -10.49
N GLN A 304 -10.04 -4.30 -11.73
CA GLN A 304 -11.24 -5.09 -12.03
C GLN A 304 -11.00 -6.57 -11.70
N PRO A 305 -11.73 -7.15 -10.74
CA PRO A 305 -11.54 -8.55 -10.39
C PRO A 305 -12.17 -9.49 -11.43
N GLN A 306 -11.74 -10.74 -11.42
CA GLN A 306 -12.21 -11.83 -12.27
C GLN A 306 -12.80 -12.94 -11.39
N LYS A 307 -14.09 -13.27 -11.55
CA LYS A 307 -14.70 -14.42 -10.86
C LYS A 307 -14.26 -15.72 -11.54
N ARG A 308 -13.68 -16.65 -10.77
CA ARG A 308 -13.15 -17.96 -11.18
C ARG A 308 -13.72 -19.03 -10.26
N GLY A 309 -14.91 -19.54 -10.58
CA GLY A 309 -15.65 -20.38 -9.63
C GLY A 309 -15.98 -19.59 -8.36
N ASP A 310 -15.59 -20.09 -7.19
CA ASP A 310 -15.79 -19.40 -5.90
C ASP A 310 -14.72 -18.33 -5.60
N GLU A 311 -13.63 -18.29 -6.38
CA GLU A 311 -12.55 -17.30 -6.25
C GLU A 311 -12.92 -15.98 -6.96
N LEU A 312 -12.69 -14.84 -6.30
CA LEU A 312 -12.65 -13.52 -6.91
C LEU A 312 -11.18 -13.08 -6.99
N PHE A 313 -10.57 -13.26 -8.15
CA PHE A 313 -9.16 -13.00 -8.41
C PHE A 313 -8.91 -11.56 -8.83
N PHE A 314 -7.93 -10.88 -8.25
CA PHE A 314 -7.53 -9.53 -8.65
C PHE A 314 -6.26 -9.63 -9.50
N PRO A 315 -6.32 -9.33 -10.82
CA PRO A 315 -5.14 -9.39 -11.68
C PRO A 315 -4.11 -8.32 -11.31
N ILE A 316 -2.86 -8.73 -11.15
CA ILE A 316 -1.75 -7.86 -10.77
C ILE A 316 -0.65 -7.99 -11.82
N PRO A 317 -0.11 -6.88 -12.37
CA PRO A 317 0.87 -6.93 -13.46
C PRO A 317 2.31 -7.15 -12.96
N VAL A 318 2.50 -7.99 -11.94
CA VAL A 318 3.81 -8.35 -11.37
C VAL A 318 3.87 -9.82 -11.00
N GLU A 319 5.08 -10.36 -10.92
CA GLU A 319 5.32 -11.75 -10.54
C GLU A 319 5.47 -11.93 -9.03
N ASP A 320 5.64 -10.85 -8.26
CA ASP A 320 5.96 -10.91 -6.83
C ASP A 320 4.83 -11.55 -6.01
N PHE A 321 3.57 -11.29 -6.36
CA PHE A 321 2.40 -11.82 -5.63
C PHE A 321 1.13 -11.82 -6.47
N ALA A 322 0.15 -12.57 -5.98
CA ALA A 322 -1.23 -12.62 -6.44
C ALA A 322 -2.19 -12.46 -5.26
N PHE A 323 -3.36 -11.89 -5.53
CA PHE A 323 -4.39 -11.65 -4.52
C PHE A 323 -5.75 -12.18 -4.98
N SER A 324 -6.47 -12.79 -4.05
CA SER A 324 -7.82 -13.31 -4.30
C SER A 324 -8.68 -13.26 -3.04
N LEU A 325 -9.98 -13.10 -3.24
CA LEU A 325 -10.99 -13.36 -2.21
C LEU A 325 -11.71 -14.67 -2.50
N HIS A 326 -12.17 -15.35 -1.46
CA HIS A 326 -12.99 -16.56 -1.58
C HIS A 326 -14.21 -16.42 -0.68
N ASP A 327 -15.40 -16.54 -1.28
CA ASP A 327 -16.66 -16.56 -0.55
C ASP A 327 -16.83 -17.94 0.08
N LEU A 328 -17.09 -18.00 1.38
CA LEU A 328 -17.20 -19.25 2.11
C LEU A 328 -18.64 -19.75 2.22
N SER A 329 -18.80 -21.07 2.13
CA SER A 329 -20.05 -21.77 2.38
C SER A 329 -19.80 -23.03 3.22
N ALA A 330 -20.88 -23.71 3.63
CA ALA A 330 -20.77 -25.00 4.29
C ALA A 330 -20.16 -26.10 3.39
N ALA A 331 -20.28 -25.96 2.07
CA ALA A 331 -19.63 -26.84 1.12
C ALA A 331 -18.13 -26.50 1.06
N PRO A 332 -17.23 -27.47 1.33
CA PRO A 332 -15.80 -27.20 1.28
C PRO A 332 -15.32 -26.94 -0.16
N GLN A 333 -14.50 -25.90 -0.33
CA GLN A 333 -13.80 -25.58 -1.58
C GLN A 333 -12.29 -25.80 -1.41
N ALA A 334 -11.58 -26.08 -2.50
CA ALA A 334 -10.14 -26.30 -2.46
C ALA A 334 -9.38 -24.99 -2.69
N LEU A 335 -8.43 -24.67 -1.83
CA LEU A 335 -7.40 -23.65 -2.07
C LEU A 335 -6.14 -24.35 -2.56
N ALA A 336 -5.86 -24.18 -3.84
CA ALA A 336 -4.69 -24.74 -4.51
C ALA A 336 -3.79 -23.63 -5.05
N GLN A 337 -2.48 -23.81 -4.88
CA GLN A 337 -1.41 -23.00 -5.44
C GLN A 337 -0.10 -23.82 -5.41
N ASP A 338 0.85 -23.48 -6.27
CA ASP A 338 2.19 -24.10 -6.29
C ASP A 338 3.18 -23.41 -5.35
N SER A 339 2.79 -22.26 -4.79
CA SER A 339 3.58 -21.43 -3.89
C SER A 339 3.18 -21.56 -2.43
N ALA A 340 3.93 -20.90 -1.54
CA ALA A 340 3.40 -20.51 -0.23
C ALA A 340 2.15 -19.61 -0.38
N ALA A 341 1.26 -19.67 0.61
CA ALA A 341 0.11 -18.78 0.72
C ALA A 341 -0.11 -18.29 2.16
N ILE A 342 -0.57 -17.05 2.30
CA ILE A 342 -1.18 -16.54 3.53
C ILE A 342 -2.68 -16.42 3.29
N VAL A 343 -3.46 -17.04 4.17
CA VAL A 343 -4.93 -16.92 4.20
C VAL A 343 -5.33 -16.10 5.41
N PHE A 344 -6.19 -15.11 5.22
CA PHE A 344 -6.69 -14.19 6.25
C PHE A 344 -8.22 -14.21 6.25
N CYS A 345 -8.84 -14.40 7.42
CA CYS A 345 -10.29 -14.31 7.55
C CYS A 345 -10.70 -12.83 7.61
N VAL A 346 -11.38 -12.37 6.56
CA VAL A 346 -11.85 -10.98 6.44
C VAL A 346 -13.06 -10.76 7.32
N GLU A 347 -14.03 -11.68 7.24
CA GLU A 347 -15.29 -11.66 7.97
C GLU A 347 -15.86 -13.08 8.08
N GLY A 348 -16.76 -13.30 9.03
CA GLY A 348 -17.37 -14.61 9.28
C GLY A 348 -16.46 -15.55 10.06
N GLU A 349 -16.31 -16.79 9.61
CA GLU A 349 -15.44 -17.79 10.24
C GLU A 349 -15.01 -18.80 9.17
N ALA A 350 -13.72 -19.12 9.12
CA ALA A 350 -13.14 -20.06 8.17
C ALA A 350 -12.59 -21.30 8.86
N LEU A 351 -13.05 -22.47 8.44
CA LEU A 351 -12.49 -23.76 8.82
C LEU A 351 -11.60 -24.27 7.69
N LEU A 352 -10.29 -24.31 7.92
CA LEU A 352 -9.32 -24.92 7.02
C LEU A 352 -9.05 -26.37 7.46
N SER A 353 -9.02 -27.29 6.50
CA SER A 353 -8.84 -28.71 6.73
C SER A 353 -7.82 -29.32 5.75
N LYS A 354 -6.92 -30.14 6.28
CA LYS A 354 -5.98 -30.96 5.51
C LYS A 354 -5.79 -32.29 6.24
N GLN A 355 -6.23 -33.38 5.61
CA GLN A 355 -6.27 -34.70 6.25
C GLN A 355 -7.02 -34.60 7.60
N ASP A 356 -6.40 -35.04 8.70
CA ASP A 356 -6.98 -34.96 10.05
C ASP A 356 -6.74 -33.61 10.75
N GLN A 357 -5.95 -32.71 10.16
CA GLN A 357 -5.69 -31.38 10.72
C GLN A 357 -6.85 -30.43 10.39
N GLN A 358 -7.39 -29.79 11.41
CA GLN A 358 -8.36 -28.69 11.31
C GLN A 358 -7.84 -27.43 11.97
N LEU A 359 -8.12 -26.28 11.36
CA LEU A 359 -7.74 -24.97 11.85
C LEU A 359 -8.87 -23.97 11.62
N VAL A 360 -9.35 -23.35 12.69
CA VAL A 360 -10.35 -22.27 12.62
C VAL A 360 -9.66 -20.91 12.64
N LEU A 361 -10.07 -20.04 11.72
CA LEU A 361 -9.74 -18.62 11.68
C LEU A 361 -11.01 -17.79 11.88
N LYS A 362 -10.97 -16.93 12.89
CA LYS A 362 -11.92 -15.85 13.13
C LYS A 362 -11.49 -14.58 12.39
N PRO A 363 -12.35 -13.56 12.24
CA PRO A 363 -12.01 -12.33 11.54
C PRO A 363 -10.75 -11.69 12.15
N GLY A 364 -9.80 -11.30 11.30
CA GLY A 364 -8.52 -10.75 11.73
C GLY A 364 -7.42 -11.78 11.97
N GLU A 365 -7.75 -13.08 11.98
CA GLU A 365 -6.76 -14.15 12.11
C GLU A 365 -6.27 -14.62 10.73
N SER A 366 -5.02 -15.09 10.69
CA SER A 366 -4.43 -15.65 9.48
C SER A 366 -3.66 -16.95 9.72
N CYS A 367 -3.42 -17.67 8.63
CA CYS A 367 -2.55 -18.84 8.61
C CYS A 367 -1.59 -18.83 7.41
N PHE A 368 -0.42 -19.41 7.63
CA PHE A 368 0.54 -19.73 6.59
C PHE A 368 0.32 -21.16 6.09
N ILE A 369 0.41 -21.32 4.78
CA ILE A 369 0.34 -22.60 4.07
C ILE A 369 1.59 -22.69 3.21
N GLY A 370 2.54 -23.56 3.55
CA GLY A 370 3.69 -23.83 2.69
C GLY A 370 3.25 -24.51 1.39
N ALA A 371 4.03 -24.35 0.32
CA ALA A 371 3.72 -24.93 -0.99
C ALA A 371 3.46 -26.44 -0.92
N PHE A 372 4.28 -27.18 -0.16
CA PHE A 372 4.14 -28.62 0.02
C PHE A 372 2.83 -29.06 0.71
N GLU A 373 2.12 -28.16 1.39
CA GLU A 373 0.83 -28.43 2.05
C GLU A 373 -0.37 -28.25 1.12
N SER A 374 -0.17 -27.65 -0.05
CA SER A 374 -1.22 -27.44 -1.05
C SER A 374 -1.75 -28.79 -1.63
N PRO A 375 -3.05 -28.90 -1.96
CA PRO A 375 -4.13 -27.98 -1.64
C PRO A 375 -4.68 -28.19 -0.22
N VAL A 376 -5.31 -27.16 0.35
CA VAL A 376 -6.11 -27.28 1.59
C VAL A 376 -7.60 -27.10 1.27
N SER A 377 -8.48 -27.67 2.08
CA SER A 377 -9.92 -27.41 1.95
C SER A 377 -10.35 -26.29 2.91
N VAL A 378 -11.25 -25.42 2.47
CA VAL A 378 -11.83 -24.36 3.30
C VAL A 378 -13.36 -24.38 3.20
N SER A 379 -14.02 -24.21 4.35
CA SER A 379 -15.47 -24.01 4.45
C SER A 379 -15.77 -23.00 5.55
N GLY A 380 -17.03 -22.57 5.67
CA GLY A 380 -17.48 -21.68 6.73
C GLY A 380 -18.47 -20.64 6.24
N THR A 381 -18.35 -19.43 6.77
CA THR A 381 -19.19 -18.28 6.42
C THR A 381 -18.34 -17.03 6.22
N GLY A 382 -18.85 -16.07 5.45
CA GLY A 382 -18.13 -14.82 5.18
C GLY A 382 -17.09 -15.00 4.08
N ARG A 383 -15.92 -14.37 4.25
CA ARG A 383 -14.89 -14.29 3.21
C ARG A 383 -13.49 -14.45 3.78
N ILE A 384 -12.62 -15.08 3.00
CA ILE A 384 -11.18 -15.07 3.23
C ILE A 384 -10.46 -14.32 2.11
N ALA A 385 -9.34 -13.71 2.45
CA ALA A 385 -8.35 -13.20 1.51
C ALA A 385 -7.17 -14.18 1.44
N ARG A 386 -6.63 -14.39 0.24
CA ARG A 386 -5.46 -15.22 0.00
C ARG A 386 -4.41 -14.43 -0.79
N VAL A 387 -3.22 -14.31 -0.22
CA VAL A 387 -2.00 -13.85 -0.91
C VAL A 387 -1.12 -15.04 -1.21
N TYR A 388 -0.69 -15.17 -2.46
CA TYR A 388 0.10 -16.29 -2.96
C TYR A 388 0.92 -15.85 -4.17
N ASN A 389 1.50 -16.78 -4.92
CA ASN A 389 2.25 -16.51 -6.14
C ASN A 389 1.76 -17.41 -7.29
N LEU A 390 1.78 -16.91 -8.52
CA LEU A 390 1.33 -17.65 -9.72
C LEU A 390 2.46 -18.37 -10.47
N LEU A 391 3.72 -18.18 -10.05
CA LEU A 391 4.84 -18.97 -10.55
C LEU A 391 4.67 -20.43 -10.07
N ALA A 392 4.73 -21.36 -11.01
CA ALA A 392 4.53 -22.79 -10.81
C ALA A 392 5.79 -23.58 -11.17
#